data_AF-A0A3D5PWG6-F1
#
_entry.id   AF-A0A3D5PWG6-F1
#
_cell.length_a   1.000
_cell.length_b   1.000
_cell.length_c   1.000
_cell.angle_alpha   90.00
_cell.angle_beta   90.00
_cell.angle_gamma   90.00
#
_symmetry.space_group_name_H-M   'P 1'
#
loop_
_entity.id
_entity.type
_entity.pdbx_description
1 polymer ?
#
loop_
_entity_poly.entity_id
_entity_poly.type
_entity_poly.pdbx_seq_one_letter_code
_entity_poly.pdbx_strand_id
1 'polypeptide(L)'
;MLKDLHERVPKFSKQYKYLLGEKMLGCCAECIVLINQISTERENEKRIVYVSEISINISKLLTYVRVANELHQLGKENAYFFLSEKILDILNQTENWKKFLQKR
;
A
#
# COMPACT_ATOMS: atom_id res chain seq x y z
N MET A 1 -0.50 -8.30 3.08
CA MET A 1 -0.74 -6.89 3.38
C MET A 1 -2.23 -6.54 3.36
N LEU A 2 -2.94 -6.63 2.21
CA LEU A 2 -4.38 -6.34 2.16
C LEU A 2 -5.18 -7.20 3.17
N LYS A 3 -4.94 -8.52 3.19
CA LYS A 3 -5.55 -9.42 4.17
C LYS A 3 -5.28 -8.98 5.61
N ASP A 4 -4.01 -8.70 5.94
CA ASP A 4 -3.60 -8.26 7.28
C ASP A 4 -4.31 -6.98 7.72
N LEU A 5 -4.47 -6.00 6.81
CA LEU A 5 -5.16 -4.75 7.09
C LEU A 5 -6.68 -4.94 7.18
N HIS A 6 -7.25 -5.79 6.32
CA HIS A 6 -8.67 -6.12 6.33
C HIS A 6 -9.11 -6.81 7.64
N GLU A 7 -8.22 -7.57 8.29
CA GLU A 7 -8.48 -8.18 9.60
C GLU A 7 -8.31 -7.20 10.79
N ARG A 8 -7.57 -6.09 10.58
CA ARG A 8 -7.24 -5.12 11.63
C ARG A 8 -8.16 -3.91 11.63
N VAL A 9 -8.48 -3.34 10.47
CA VAL A 9 -9.33 -2.15 10.32
C VAL A 9 -10.70 -2.31 11.01
N PRO A 10 -11.37 -3.48 10.98
CA PRO A 10 -12.61 -3.68 11.73
C PRO A 10 -12.48 -3.50 13.25
N LYS A 11 -11.27 -3.57 13.80
CA LYS A 11 -10.98 -3.40 15.23
C LYS A 11 -10.66 -1.95 15.61
N PHE A 12 -10.52 -1.06 14.61
CA PHE A 12 -10.33 0.37 14.87
C PHE A 12 -11.58 0.94 15.55
N SER A 13 -11.39 2.01 16.33
CA SER A 13 -12.50 2.78 16.86
C SER A 13 -13.38 3.29 15.71
N LYS A 14 -14.69 3.49 15.98
CA LYS A 14 -15.69 3.80 14.96
C LYS A 14 -15.28 4.99 14.07
N GLN A 15 -14.72 6.05 14.66
CA GLN A 15 -14.26 7.23 13.94
C GLN A 15 -13.12 6.89 12.95
N TYR A 16 -12.09 6.16 13.40
CA TYR A 16 -10.92 5.89 12.58
C TYR A 16 -11.15 4.77 11.57
N LYS A 17 -12.09 3.86 11.82
CA LYS A 17 -12.47 2.79 10.89
C LYS A 17 -12.88 3.34 9.52
N TYR A 18 -13.77 4.33 9.51
CA TYR A 18 -14.33 4.91 8.27
C TYR A 18 -13.55 6.14 7.76
N LEU A 19 -12.46 6.52 8.43
CA LEU A 19 -11.63 7.64 7.98
C LEU A 19 -10.24 7.16 7.57
N LEU A 20 -9.51 6.57 8.52
CA LEU A 20 -8.16 6.10 8.28
C LEU A 20 -8.17 4.69 7.71
N GLY A 21 -8.97 3.79 8.29
CA GLY A 21 -9.08 2.40 7.85
C GLY A 21 -9.53 2.27 6.39
N GLU A 22 -10.56 3.03 6.00
CA GLU A 22 -11.01 3.08 4.60
C GLU A 22 -9.91 3.56 3.65
N LYS A 23 -9.18 4.63 4.00
CA LYS A 23 -8.05 5.12 3.18
C LYS A 23 -6.94 4.09 3.03
N MET A 24 -6.62 3.36 4.11
CA MET A 24 -5.61 2.29 4.07
C MET A 24 -6.01 1.14 3.15
N LEU A 25 -7.27 0.70 3.24
CA LEU A 25 -7.79 -0.35 2.37
C LEU A 25 -7.89 0.14 0.92
N GLY A 26 -8.28 1.40 0.71
CA GLY A 26 -8.31 2.05 -0.60
C GLY A 26 -6.95 2.05 -1.28
N CYS A 27 -5.87 2.44 -0.58
CA CYS A 27 -4.51 2.36 -1.16
C CYS A 27 -4.14 0.94 -1.58
N CYS A 28 -4.52 -0.08 -0.80
CA CYS A 28 -4.24 -1.47 -1.15
C CYS A 28 -5.05 -1.93 -2.37
N ALA A 29 -6.33 -1.57 -2.44
CA ALA A 29 -7.19 -1.89 -3.57
C ALA A 29 -6.68 -1.22 -4.86
N GLU A 30 -6.30 0.05 -4.78
CA GLU A 30 -5.74 0.81 -5.90
C GLU A 30 -4.45 0.16 -6.43
N CYS A 31 -3.55 -0.27 -5.53
CA CYS A 31 -2.35 -0.98 -5.95
C CYS A 31 -2.68 -2.26 -6.75
N ILE A 32 -3.70 -3.02 -6.35
CA ILE A 32 -4.11 -4.24 -7.07
C ILE A 32 -4.68 -3.89 -8.44
N VAL A 33 -5.49 -2.83 -8.54
CA VAL A 33 -6.03 -2.33 -9.82
C VAL A 33 -4.88 -1.94 -10.76
N LEU A 34 -3.92 -1.17 -10.28
CA LEU A 34 -2.75 -0.75 -11.05
C LEU A 34 -1.88 -1.93 -11.49
N ILE A 35 -1.68 -2.95 -10.64
CA ILE A 35 -0.97 -4.19 -11.01
C ILE A 35 -1.66 -4.88 -12.19
N ASN A 36 -2.98 -4.97 -12.17
CA ASN A 36 -3.74 -5.56 -13.28
C ASN A 36 -3.63 -4.69 -14.56
N GLN A 37 -3.65 -3.37 -14.44
CA GLN A 37 -3.44 -2.47 -15.57
C GLN A 37 -2.04 -2.65 -16.19
N ILE A 38 -0.98 -2.77 -15.38
CA ILE A 38 0.38 -3.04 -15.86
C ILE A 38 0.48 -4.35 -16.64
N SER A 39 -0.31 -5.36 -16.27
CA SER A 39 -0.32 -6.67 -16.92
C SER A 39 -1.00 -6.68 -18.29
N THR A 40 -1.91 -5.72 -18.52
CA THR A 40 -2.70 -5.61 -19.76
C THR A 40 -2.17 -4.53 -20.69
N GLU A 41 -1.45 -3.55 -20.16
CA GLU A 41 -0.84 -2.46 -20.92
C GLU A 41 0.41 -2.93 -21.68
N ARG A 42 0.53 -2.50 -22.93
CA ARG A 42 1.64 -2.85 -23.84
C ARG A 42 2.71 -1.76 -23.88
N GLU A 43 2.33 -0.51 -23.69
CA GLU A 43 3.25 0.63 -23.77
C GLU A 43 4.06 0.76 -22.47
N ASN A 44 5.39 0.63 -22.56
CA ASN A 44 6.27 0.73 -21.39
C ASN A 44 6.15 2.08 -20.67
N GLU A 45 5.93 3.17 -21.39
CA GLU A 45 5.75 4.50 -20.80
C GLU A 45 4.55 4.54 -19.85
N LYS A 46 3.39 4.04 -20.28
CA LYS A 46 2.18 3.95 -19.44
C LYS A 46 2.38 2.98 -18.27
N ARG A 47 3.06 1.85 -18.49
CA ARG A 47 3.39 0.91 -17.39
C ARG A 47 4.28 1.56 -16.33
N ILE A 48 5.23 2.41 -16.73
CA ILE A 48 6.07 3.18 -15.80
C ILE A 48 5.23 4.16 -14.98
N VAL A 49 4.22 4.80 -15.59
CA VAL A 49 3.27 5.67 -14.87
C VAL A 49 2.52 4.87 -13.82
N TYR A 50 1.92 3.72 -14.18
CA TYR A 50 1.21 2.87 -13.22
C TYR A 50 2.11 2.37 -12.09
N VAL A 51 3.35 1.94 -12.38
CA VAL A 51 4.31 1.54 -11.34
C VAL A 51 4.62 2.72 -10.40
N SER A 52 4.75 3.92 -10.94
CA SER A 52 4.98 5.13 -10.14
C SER A 52 3.77 5.45 -9.24
N GLU A 53 2.55 5.26 -9.73
CA GLU A 53 1.32 5.40 -8.94
C GLU A 53 1.20 4.34 -7.85
N ILE A 54 1.68 3.11 -8.08
CA ILE A 54 1.79 2.09 -7.02
C ILE A 54 2.75 2.59 -5.93
N SER A 55 3.95 3.06 -6.30
CA SER A 55 4.90 3.60 -5.32
C SER A 55 4.28 4.72 -4.47
N ILE A 56 3.53 5.64 -5.09
CA ILE A 56 2.82 6.71 -4.37
C ILE A 56 1.79 6.13 -3.39
N ASN A 57 0.97 5.16 -3.81
CA ASN A 57 -0.04 4.54 -2.95
C ASN A 57 0.58 3.76 -1.78
N ILE A 58 1.69 3.07 -2.01
CA ILE A 58 2.43 2.34 -0.97
C ILE A 58 3.07 3.31 0.02
N SER A 59 3.63 4.43 -0.45
CA SER A 59 4.13 5.49 0.45
C SER A 59 3.01 6.11 1.29
N LYS A 60 1.86 6.40 0.70
CA LYS A 60 0.67 6.88 1.44
C LYS A 60 0.24 5.86 2.50
N LEU A 61 0.22 4.58 2.14
CA LEU A 61 -0.13 3.51 3.06
C LEU A 61 0.83 3.45 4.25
N LEU A 62 2.14 3.60 4.03
CA LEU A 62 3.13 3.67 5.11
C LEU A 62 2.81 4.82 6.07
N THR A 63 2.51 6.00 5.53
CA THR A 63 2.10 7.16 6.34
C THR A 63 0.84 6.85 7.14
N TYR A 64 -0.18 6.24 6.54
CA TYR A 64 -1.41 5.87 7.25
C TYR A 64 -1.19 4.80 8.31
N VAL A 65 -0.32 3.81 8.08
CA VAL A 65 0.08 2.83 9.09
C VAL A 65 0.78 3.51 10.28
N ARG A 66 1.66 4.48 10.02
CA ARG A 66 2.30 5.27 11.08
C ARG A 66 1.29 6.07 11.90
N VAL A 67 0.37 6.78 11.24
CA VAL A 67 -0.70 7.52 11.92
C VAL A 67 -1.59 6.57 12.73
N ALA A 68 -1.94 5.40 12.19
CA ALA A 68 -2.72 4.39 12.90
C ALA A 68 -1.99 3.88 14.15
N ASN A 69 -0.65 3.79 14.10
CA ASN A 69 0.16 3.42 15.26
C ASN A 69 0.14 4.51 16.34
N GLU A 70 0.36 5.77 15.94
CA GLU A 70 0.35 6.93 16.85
C GLU A 70 -1.02 7.11 17.52
N LEU A 71 -2.11 6.74 16.83
CA LEU A 71 -3.48 6.74 17.37
C LEU A 71 -3.85 5.45 18.12
N HIS A 72 -2.90 4.53 18.34
CA HIS A 72 -3.09 3.23 18.99
C HIS A 72 -4.19 2.35 18.35
N GLN A 73 -4.40 2.47 17.04
CA GLN A 73 -5.44 1.73 16.30
C GLN A 73 -5.00 0.34 15.83
N LEU A 74 -3.69 0.09 15.73
CA LEU A 74 -3.15 -1.19 15.23
C LEU A 74 -3.24 -2.35 16.25
N GLY A 75 -3.60 -2.04 17.50
CA GLY A 75 -3.74 -2.99 18.60
C GLY A 75 -2.41 -3.38 19.22
N LYS A 76 -1.79 -4.46 18.72
CA LYS A 76 -0.53 -5.00 19.29
C LYS A 76 0.67 -4.11 18.94
N GLU A 77 1.61 -3.91 19.87
CA GLU A 77 2.83 -3.11 19.66
C GLU A 77 3.63 -3.53 18.41
N ASN A 78 3.78 -4.83 18.18
CA ASN A 78 4.54 -5.35 17.03
C ASN A 78 3.82 -5.25 15.68
N ALA A 79 2.54 -4.81 15.66
CA ALA A 79 1.76 -4.71 14.43
C ALA A 79 2.33 -3.67 13.47
N TYR A 80 2.79 -2.53 14.01
CA TYR A 80 3.37 -1.46 13.21
C TYR A 80 4.63 -1.92 12.50
N PHE A 81 5.55 -2.56 13.24
CA PHE A 81 6.81 -3.05 12.70
C PHE A 81 6.57 -4.05 11.56
N PHE A 82 5.74 -5.06 11.82
CA PHE A 82 5.38 -6.07 10.82
C PHE A 82 4.72 -5.49 9.56
N LEU A 83 3.81 -4.53 9.71
CA LEU A 83 3.17 -3.89 8.56
C LEU A 83 4.16 -3.01 7.79
N SER A 84 5.02 -2.29 8.50
CA SER A 84 6.01 -1.40 7.89
C SER A 84 7.05 -2.16 7.10
N GLU A 85 7.57 -3.28 7.62
CA GLU A 85 8.49 -4.15 6.87
C GLU A 85 7.85 -4.64 5.56
N LYS A 86 6.63 -5.20 5.64
CA LYS A 86 5.90 -5.65 4.44
C LYS A 86 5.69 -4.52 3.42
N ILE A 87 5.42 -3.30 3.88
CA ILE A 87 5.21 -2.14 3.01
C ILE A 87 6.52 -1.74 2.33
N LEU A 88 7.63 -1.72 3.07
CA LEU A 88 8.95 -1.42 2.53
C LEU A 88 9.41 -2.46 1.52
N ASP A 89 9.13 -3.74 1.76
CA ASP A 89 9.41 -4.81 0.80
C ASP A 89 8.69 -4.58 -0.53
N ILE A 90 7.41 -4.19 -0.49
CA ILE A 90 6.64 -3.88 -1.69
C ILE A 90 7.20 -2.63 -2.39
N LEU A 91 7.57 -1.60 -1.63
CA LEU A 91 8.19 -0.39 -2.20
C LEU A 91 9.52 -0.72 -2.92
N ASN A 92 10.33 -1.62 -2.36
CA ASN A 92 11.54 -2.07 -3.02
C ASN A 92 11.24 -2.87 -4.31
N GLN A 93 10.17 -3.68 -4.30
CA GLN A 93 9.72 -4.39 -5.50
C GLN A 93 9.27 -3.43 -6.61
N THR A 94 8.53 -2.37 -6.28
CA THR A 94 8.07 -1.39 -7.28
C THR A 94 9.23 -0.63 -7.92
N GLU A 95 10.25 -0.27 -7.13
CA GLU A 95 11.48 0.34 -7.66
C GLU A 95 12.22 -0.60 -8.62
N ASN A 96 12.29 -1.89 -8.31
CA ASN A 96 12.89 -2.88 -9.20
C ASN A 96 12.09 -3.06 -10.51
N TRP A 97 10.76 -3.03 -10.45
CA TRP A 97 9.92 -3.05 -11.64
C TRP A 97 10.13 -1.82 -12.51
N LYS A 98 10.21 -0.63 -11.90
CA LYS A 98 10.46 0.62 -12.62
C LYS A 98 11.79 0.58 -13.37
N LYS A 99 12.86 0.15 -12.70
CA LYS A 99 14.19 -0.02 -13.32
C LYS A 99 14.17 -1.04 -14.47
N PHE A 100 13.41 -2.11 -14.34
CA PHE A 100 13.28 -3.11 -15.39
C PHE A 100 12.57 -2.56 -16.63
N LEU A 101 11.48 -1.80 -16.45
CA LEU A 101 10.73 -1.18 -17.54
C LEU A 101 11.52 -0.09 -18.25
N GLN A 102 12.35 0.68 -17.54
CA GLN A 102 13.20 1.73 -18.13
C GLN A 102 14.36 1.18 -18.98
N LYS A 103 14.75 -0.08 -18.77
CA LYS A 103 15.83 -0.73 -19.54
C LYS A 103 15.34 -1.39 -20.83
N ARG A 104 14.03 -1.42 -21.09
CA ARG A 104 13.39 -2.08 -22.24
C ARG A 104 12.74 -1.07 -23.16
#